data_AF-A0A2Z4FS78-F1
#
_entry.id   AF-A0A2Z4FS78-F1
#
_cell.length_a   1.000
_cell.length_b   1.000
_cell.length_c   1.000
_cell.angle_alpha   90.00
_cell.angle_beta   90.00
_cell.angle_gamma   90.00
#
_symmetry.space_group_name_H-M   'P 1'
#
loop_
_entity.id
_entity.type
_entity.pdbx_description
1 polymer ?
#
loop_
_entity_poly.entity_id
_entity_poly.type
_entity_poly.pdbx_seq_one_letter_code
_entity_poly.pdbx_strand_id
1 'polypeptide(L)'
;MRWKECIATLLLVAMVTVTEARVSGKLMVVSRVRREVTMATTPAPDETLLDPNGPHVCTRRITESRTVRETYRQPYTTLTTRCIFYICFRQPKTAYRQAYRSVVKSMIVTKRACCPGYHQESDSCEPSCYMCIHGTCTAPDVCTCEDEYVGQQCRCDGQRYGSDCELNCDCQNGGTCGGDDSQCFCPPGYS
;
A
#
# COMPACT_ATOMS: atom_id res chain seq x y z
N MET A 1 -68.36 15.87 -25.19
CA MET A 1 -68.98 16.90 -24.32
C MET A 1 -67.82 17.72 -23.77
N ARG A 2 -67.35 18.79 -24.45
CA ARG A 2 -67.79 20.20 -24.29
C ARG A 2 -68.38 20.47 -22.91
N TRP A 3 -67.85 21.49 -22.22
CA TRP A 3 -68.49 22.70 -21.66
C TRP A 3 -67.28 23.52 -21.11
N LYS A 4 -66.78 24.63 -21.69
CA LYS A 4 -67.38 25.95 -21.92
C LYS A 4 -68.06 26.50 -20.64
N GLU A 5 -67.79 27.68 -20.06
CA GLU A 5 -66.92 28.84 -20.30
C GLU A 5 -66.78 29.62 -18.98
N CYS A 6 -65.82 30.55 -18.87
CA CYS A 6 -66.08 31.85 -18.25
C CYS A 6 -65.12 32.88 -18.86
N ILE A 7 -65.66 33.59 -19.84
CA ILE A 7 -65.12 34.77 -20.49
C ILE A 7 -65.13 35.93 -19.50
N ALA A 8 -64.01 36.64 -19.40
CA ALA A 8 -64.00 38.06 -19.04
C ALA A 8 -63.06 38.79 -20.02
N THR A 9 -63.66 39.25 -21.11
CA THR A 9 -63.34 40.48 -21.86
C THR A 9 -62.89 41.61 -20.92
N LEU A 10 -62.01 42.56 -21.22
CA LEU A 10 -61.79 43.36 -22.43
C LEU A 10 -60.61 44.30 -22.10
N LEU A 11 -59.71 44.60 -23.06
CA LEU A 11 -59.29 45.98 -23.42
C LEU A 11 -58.01 45.97 -24.29
N LEU A 12 -58.25 46.18 -25.59
CA LEU A 12 -57.53 47.02 -26.56
C LEU A 12 -55.99 47.11 -26.56
N VAL A 13 -55.44 46.54 -27.63
CA VAL A 13 -54.48 47.11 -28.61
C VAL A 13 -53.34 47.97 -28.06
N ALA A 14 -52.13 47.40 -28.11
CA ALA A 14 -50.92 48.16 -28.43
C ALA A 14 -49.98 47.29 -29.27
N MET A 15 -49.89 47.60 -30.56
CA MET A 15 -48.82 47.15 -31.44
C MET A 15 -47.54 47.87 -30.99
N VAL A 16 -46.55 47.15 -30.46
CA VAL A 16 -45.15 47.61 -30.53
C VAL A 16 -44.26 46.41 -30.81
N THR A 17 -43.51 46.58 -31.88
CA THR A 17 -42.51 45.74 -32.52
C THR A 17 -41.46 45.16 -31.57
N VAL A 18 -41.11 43.88 -31.79
CA VAL A 18 -39.90 43.25 -31.27
C VAL A 18 -38.68 43.93 -31.89
N THR A 19 -37.89 44.63 -31.09
CA THR A 19 -36.51 45.00 -31.44
C THR A 19 -35.55 44.03 -30.75
N GLU A 20 -34.83 43.25 -31.55
CA GLU A 20 -33.75 42.39 -31.07
C GLU A 20 -32.61 43.25 -30.49
N ALA A 21 -32.32 43.09 -29.21
CA ALA A 21 -31.07 43.57 -28.60
C ALA A 21 -30.13 42.38 -28.41
N ARG A 22 -29.12 42.26 -29.29
CA ARG A 22 -28.01 41.31 -29.13
C ARG A 22 -27.12 41.74 -27.97
N VAL A 23 -27.12 40.98 -26.87
CA VAL A 23 -26.10 41.06 -25.82
C VAL A 23 -25.10 39.92 -26.02
N SER A 24 -23.87 40.29 -26.34
CA SER A 24 -22.72 39.40 -26.55
C SER A 24 -22.29 38.76 -25.23
N GLY A 25 -22.81 37.56 -24.94
CA GLY A 25 -22.39 36.72 -23.82
C GLY A 25 -21.33 35.71 -24.27
N LYS A 26 -20.05 36.03 -24.06
CA LYS A 26 -18.93 35.10 -24.28
C LYS A 26 -18.94 34.04 -23.17
N LEU A 27 -19.28 32.80 -23.52
CA LEU A 27 -19.29 31.66 -22.60
C LEU A 27 -17.85 31.40 -22.10
N MET A 28 -17.59 31.59 -20.80
CA MET A 28 -16.31 31.20 -20.21
C MET A 28 -16.26 29.67 -20.05
N VAL A 29 -15.43 29.00 -20.83
CA VAL A 29 -15.10 27.59 -20.63
C VAL A 29 -14.19 27.49 -19.40
N VAL A 30 -14.75 27.12 -18.26
CA VAL A 30 -13.96 26.77 -17.07
C VAL A 30 -13.40 25.36 -17.30
N SER A 31 -12.17 25.28 -17.79
CA SER A 31 -11.43 24.03 -17.88
C SER A 31 -11.07 23.55 -16.47
N ARG A 32 -11.75 22.50 -15.99
CA ARG A 32 -11.31 21.77 -14.79
C ARG A 32 -10.00 21.06 -15.12
N VAL A 33 -8.88 21.66 -14.75
CA VAL A 33 -7.58 20.97 -14.75
C VAL A 33 -7.63 19.93 -13.63
N ARG A 34 -7.74 18.65 -13.98
CA ARG A 34 -7.55 17.56 -13.03
C ARG A 34 -6.05 17.53 -12.71
N ARG A 35 -5.65 18.05 -11.54
CA ARG A 35 -4.31 17.79 -11.01
C ARG A 35 -4.26 16.30 -10.67
N GLU A 36 -3.58 15.52 -11.50
CA GLU A 36 -3.12 14.20 -11.10
C GLU A 36 -2.00 14.41 -10.10
N VAL A 37 -2.32 14.22 -8.81
CA VAL A 37 -1.30 14.11 -7.76
C VAL A 37 -0.64 12.76 -7.99
N THR A 38 0.48 12.75 -8.71
CA THR A 38 1.35 11.59 -8.75
C THR A 38 1.91 11.41 -7.35
N MET A 39 1.42 10.41 -6.61
CA MET A 39 2.15 9.93 -5.44
C MET A 39 3.52 9.49 -5.96
N ALA A 40 4.57 10.21 -5.56
CA ALA A 40 5.93 9.74 -5.71
C ALA A 40 5.99 8.42 -4.94
N THR A 41 5.91 7.31 -5.67
CA THR A 41 6.30 6.01 -5.13
C THR A 41 7.79 6.13 -4.95
N THR A 42 8.24 6.33 -3.71
CA THR A 42 9.64 6.20 -3.36
C THR A 42 10.11 4.86 -3.93
N PRO A 43 11.22 4.82 -4.69
CA PRO A 43 11.79 3.54 -5.08
C PRO A 43 12.05 2.76 -3.79
N ALA A 44 11.57 1.51 -3.74
CA ALA A 44 11.89 0.61 -2.65
C ALA A 44 13.42 0.65 -2.44
N PRO A 45 13.91 0.64 -1.18
CA PRO A 45 15.34 0.63 -0.92
C PRO A 45 15.96 -0.49 -1.75
N ASP A 46 17.00 -0.13 -2.50
CA ASP A 46 17.66 -1.05 -3.42
C ASP A 46 18.37 -2.12 -2.57
N GLU A 47 17.73 -3.28 -2.39
CA GLU A 47 18.21 -4.43 -1.59
C GLU A 47 19.56 -5.00 -2.11
N THR A 48 20.20 -4.37 -3.10
CA THR A 48 21.35 -4.90 -3.83
C THR A 48 22.72 -4.49 -3.26
N LEU A 49 22.78 -3.60 -2.27
CA LEU A 49 24.04 -3.09 -1.71
C LEU A 49 24.40 -3.60 -0.30
N LEU A 50 23.72 -4.63 0.24
CA LEU A 50 24.16 -5.23 1.50
C LEU A 50 25.48 -6.02 1.33
N ASP A 51 26.45 -5.66 2.18
CA ASP A 51 27.75 -6.33 2.25
C ASP A 51 27.59 -7.83 2.58
N PRO A 52 28.19 -8.75 1.79
CA PRO A 52 28.03 -10.19 1.97
C PRO A 52 28.61 -10.72 3.29
N ASN A 53 29.52 -9.97 3.91
CA ASN A 53 30.17 -10.32 5.16
C ASN A 53 29.81 -9.34 6.29
N GLY A 54 28.75 -8.54 6.12
CA GLY A 54 28.28 -7.62 7.14
C GLY A 54 27.71 -8.38 8.35
N PRO A 55 27.81 -7.81 9.57
CA PRO A 55 27.15 -8.37 10.74
C PRO A 55 25.62 -8.40 10.54
N HIS A 56 24.96 -9.45 11.03
CA HIS A 56 23.50 -9.62 10.98
C HIS A 56 22.87 -9.63 9.58
N VAL A 57 23.66 -10.00 8.55
CA VAL A 57 23.17 -10.23 7.18
C VAL A 57 22.79 -11.71 7.00
N CYS A 58 21.54 -11.94 6.62
CA CYS A 58 20.95 -13.26 6.36
C CYS A 58 20.50 -13.39 4.90
N THR A 59 20.05 -14.58 4.50
CA THR A 59 19.42 -14.79 3.19
C THR A 59 17.93 -15.05 3.32
N ARG A 60 17.11 -14.33 2.57
CA ARG A 60 15.66 -14.52 2.51
C ARG A 60 15.26 -15.16 1.19
N ARG A 61 14.33 -16.12 1.25
CA ARG A 61 13.71 -16.74 0.07
C ARG A 61 12.48 -15.92 -0.32
N ILE A 62 12.51 -15.34 -1.50
CA ILE A 62 11.43 -14.50 -2.04
C ILE A 62 10.90 -15.15 -3.31
N THR A 63 9.59 -15.11 -3.49
CA THR A 63 8.93 -15.64 -4.68
C THR A 63 8.88 -14.56 -5.74
N GLU A 64 9.62 -14.75 -6.84
CA GLU A 64 9.65 -13.82 -7.98
C GLU A 64 8.99 -14.43 -9.21
N SER A 65 8.26 -13.62 -9.96
CA SER A 65 7.70 -14.03 -11.26
C SER A 65 8.78 -13.93 -12.34
N ARG A 66 9.07 -15.04 -13.01
CA ARG A 66 9.98 -15.10 -14.17
C ARG A 66 9.26 -15.66 -15.39
N THR A 67 9.56 -15.10 -16.55
CA THR A 67 9.05 -15.58 -17.83
C THR A 67 9.89 -16.76 -18.30
N VAL A 68 9.30 -17.96 -18.27
CA VAL A 68 9.95 -19.20 -18.69
C VAL A 68 9.45 -19.60 -20.06
N ARG A 69 10.36 -20.02 -20.93
CA ARG A 69 10.02 -20.60 -22.23
C ARG A 69 9.68 -22.07 -22.06
N GLU A 70 8.43 -22.42 -22.31
CA GLU A 70 7.91 -23.77 -22.16
C GLU A 70 7.44 -24.36 -23.47
N THR A 71 7.69 -25.66 -23.63
CA THR A 71 7.15 -26.45 -24.74
C THR A 71 5.66 -26.71 -24.52
N TYR A 72 4.83 -26.44 -25.52
CA TYR A 72 3.42 -26.78 -25.53
C TYR A 72 3.01 -27.48 -26.83
N ARG A 73 1.92 -28.27 -26.75
CA ARG A 73 1.32 -28.93 -27.91
C ARG A 73 0.38 -27.97 -28.60
N GLN A 74 0.82 -27.40 -29.72
CA GLN A 74 -0.01 -26.52 -30.53
C GLN A 74 -0.93 -27.37 -31.42
N PRO A 75 -2.26 -27.22 -31.31
CA PRO A 75 -3.18 -27.88 -32.21
C PRO A 75 -3.13 -27.23 -33.59
N TYR A 76 -3.20 -28.03 -34.64
CA TYR A 76 -3.35 -27.57 -36.02
C TYR A 76 -4.28 -28.50 -36.80
N THR A 77 -4.94 -27.96 -37.82
CA THR A 77 -5.89 -28.73 -38.63
C THR A 77 -5.16 -29.40 -39.79
N THR A 78 -5.33 -30.71 -39.90
CA THR A 78 -4.90 -31.51 -41.04
C THR A 78 -6.10 -32.02 -41.81
N LEU A 79 -5.98 -32.14 -43.13
CA LEU A 79 -7.03 -32.72 -43.96
C LEU A 79 -6.68 -34.16 -44.24
N THR A 80 -7.50 -35.09 -43.76
CA THR A 80 -7.35 -36.51 -44.07
C THR A 80 -8.42 -36.93 -45.06
N THR A 81 -8.01 -37.62 -46.11
CA THR A 81 -8.93 -38.18 -47.09
C THR A 81 -9.35 -39.55 -46.61
N ARG A 82 -10.65 -39.76 -46.41
CA ARG A 82 -11.21 -41.08 -46.13
C ARG A 82 -12.15 -41.45 -47.27
N CYS A 83 -11.87 -42.57 -47.92
CA CYS A 83 -12.70 -43.08 -49.01
C CYS A 83 -13.62 -44.19 -48.50
N ILE A 84 -14.87 -44.16 -48.91
CA ILE A 84 -15.86 -45.23 -48.71
C ILE A 84 -16.27 -45.66 -50.12
N PHE A 85 -15.85 -46.87 -50.53
CA PHE A 85 -15.87 -47.31 -51.92
C PHE A 85 -15.16 -46.28 -52.84
N TYR A 86 -15.89 -45.67 -53.77
CA TYR A 86 -15.40 -44.71 -54.76
C TYR A 86 -15.55 -43.24 -54.32
N ILE A 87 -16.18 -42.97 -53.17
CA ILE A 87 -16.41 -41.60 -52.70
C ILE A 87 -15.38 -41.25 -51.63
N CYS A 88 -14.53 -40.27 -51.91
CA CYS A 88 -13.52 -39.77 -50.99
C CYS A 88 -13.94 -38.44 -50.38
N PHE A 89 -14.03 -38.38 -49.05
CA PHE A 89 -14.30 -37.14 -48.32
C PHE A 89 -13.04 -36.64 -47.62
N ARG A 90 -12.75 -35.35 -47.75
CA ARG A 90 -11.76 -34.66 -46.91
C ARG A 90 -12.40 -34.32 -45.58
N GLN A 91 -11.84 -34.86 -44.50
CA GLN A 91 -12.31 -34.62 -43.15
C GLN A 91 -11.22 -33.87 -42.37
N PRO A 92 -11.57 -32.75 -41.69
CA PRO A 92 -10.62 -32.04 -40.83
C PRO A 92 -10.32 -32.88 -39.60
N LYS A 93 -9.04 -33.06 -39.28
CA LYS A 93 -8.58 -33.72 -38.07
C LYS A 93 -7.57 -32.83 -37.33
N THR A 94 -7.73 -32.75 -36.02
CA THR A 94 -6.78 -32.06 -35.15
C THR A 94 -5.52 -32.89 -35.00
N ALA A 95 -4.40 -32.35 -35.46
CA ALA A 95 -3.07 -32.86 -35.18
C ALA A 95 -2.36 -31.91 -34.21
N TYR A 96 -1.25 -32.35 -33.62
CA TYR A 96 -0.49 -31.56 -32.65
C TYR A 96 0.97 -31.48 -33.07
N ARG A 97 1.54 -30.28 -32.99
CA ARG A 97 2.98 -30.05 -33.15
C ARG A 97 3.56 -29.46 -31.87
N GLN A 98 4.86 -29.63 -31.67
CA GLN A 98 5.56 -29.00 -30.55
C GLN A 98 5.86 -27.54 -30.90
N ALA A 99 5.51 -26.61 -30.02
CA ALA A 99 5.79 -25.18 -30.12
C ALA A 99 6.24 -24.64 -28.75
N TYR A 100 6.74 -23.41 -28.71
CA TYR A 100 7.19 -22.77 -27.48
C TYR A 100 6.30 -21.59 -27.11
N ARG A 101 6.00 -21.43 -25.82
CA ARG A 101 5.27 -20.27 -25.27
C ARG A 101 5.98 -19.72 -24.05
N SER A 102 5.93 -18.41 -23.85
CA SER A 102 6.43 -17.76 -22.63
C SER A 102 5.35 -17.80 -21.56
N VAL A 103 5.61 -18.47 -20.44
CA VAL A 103 4.69 -18.58 -19.30
C VAL A 103 5.33 -17.87 -18.11
N VAL A 104 4.55 -17.08 -17.39
CA VAL A 104 4.99 -16.50 -16.11
C VAL A 104 4.90 -17.57 -15.04
N LYS A 105 6.04 -17.93 -14.45
CA LYS A 105 6.12 -18.86 -13.33
C LYS A 105 6.73 -18.17 -12.12
N SER A 106 6.21 -18.52 -10.94
CA SER A 106 6.83 -18.17 -9.67
C SER A 106 8.06 -19.05 -9.45
N MET A 107 9.23 -18.43 -9.31
CA MET A 107 10.46 -19.08 -8.89
C MET A 107 10.81 -18.60 -7.49
N ILE A 108 11.35 -19.51 -6.67
CA ILE A 108 11.90 -19.13 -5.36
C ILE A 108 13.34 -18.67 -5.60
N VAL A 109 13.58 -17.37 -5.42
CA VAL A 109 14.89 -16.75 -5.55
C VAL A 109 15.40 -16.38 -4.16
N THR A 110 16.67 -16.62 -3.91
CA THR A 110 17.32 -16.27 -2.65
C THR A 110 17.98 -14.91 -2.79
N LYS A 111 17.57 -13.95 -1.97
CA LYS A 111 18.14 -12.60 -1.89
C LYS A 111 18.77 -12.37 -0.51
N ARG A 112 19.67 -11.40 -0.41
CA ARG A 112 20.24 -10.96 0.87
C ARG A 112 19.22 -10.07 1.58
N ALA A 113 19.16 -10.18 2.90
CA ALA A 113 18.29 -9.37 3.74
C ALA A 113 18.85 -9.34 5.16
N CYS A 114 18.43 -8.38 5.98
CA CYS A 114 18.74 -8.41 7.39
C CYS A 114 18.10 -9.62 8.08
N CYS A 115 18.77 -10.13 9.12
CA CYS A 115 18.24 -11.21 9.94
C CYS A 115 16.93 -10.80 10.65
N PRO A 116 16.10 -11.75 11.12
CA PRO A 116 14.86 -11.43 11.82
C PRO A 116 15.11 -10.50 13.01
N GLY A 117 14.31 -9.43 13.11
CA GLY A 117 14.48 -8.40 14.15
C GLY A 117 15.49 -7.32 13.82
N TYR A 118 16.11 -7.34 12.64
CA TYR A 118 16.97 -6.27 12.13
C TYR A 118 16.33 -5.63 10.91
N HIS A 119 16.54 -4.33 10.74
CA HIS A 119 16.09 -3.58 9.58
C HIS A 119 17.29 -2.97 8.86
N GLN A 120 17.12 -2.71 7.57
CA GLN A 120 18.18 -2.13 6.76
C GLN A 120 18.17 -0.61 6.95
N GLU A 121 19.27 -0.07 7.46
CA GLU A 121 19.55 1.35 7.46
C GLU A 121 20.77 1.59 6.56
N SER A 122 20.52 2.20 5.39
CA SER A 122 21.51 2.35 4.30
C SER A 122 22.11 1.01 3.84
N ASP A 123 23.31 0.68 4.32
CA ASP A 123 24.08 -0.51 3.91
C ASP A 123 24.34 -1.47 5.11
N SER A 124 23.83 -1.15 6.30
CA SER A 124 23.99 -1.94 7.52
C SER A 124 22.66 -2.41 8.08
N CYS A 125 22.69 -3.51 8.84
CA CYS A 125 21.53 -4.06 9.52
C CYS A 125 21.53 -3.58 10.98
N GLU A 126 20.61 -2.67 11.31
CA GLU A 126 20.42 -2.17 12.67
C GLU A 126 19.29 -2.97 13.37
N PRO A 127 19.44 -3.31 14.66
CA PRO A 127 18.39 -3.98 15.42
C PRO A 127 17.12 -3.14 15.49
N SER A 128 15.98 -3.81 15.40
CA SER A 128 14.65 -3.23 15.59
C SER A 128 14.29 -3.37 17.06
N CYS A 129 14.23 -2.23 17.76
CA CYS A 129 13.78 -2.19 19.15
C CYS A 129 12.42 -1.51 19.26
N TYR A 130 11.54 -2.11 20.06
CA TYR A 130 10.27 -1.49 20.44
C TYR A 130 10.47 -0.49 21.59
N MET A 131 10.29 0.81 21.30
CA MET A 131 10.23 1.89 22.29
C MET A 131 11.44 1.95 23.24
N CYS A 132 12.62 2.30 22.73
CA CYS A 132 13.81 2.54 23.55
C CYS A 132 14.19 4.01 23.48
N ILE A 133 13.85 4.73 24.54
CA ILE A 133 13.85 6.20 24.54
C ILE A 133 15.22 6.71 24.99
N HIS A 134 15.69 6.27 26.17
CA HIS A 134 16.96 6.68 26.76
C HIS A 134 17.97 5.54 26.81
N GLY A 135 18.27 4.98 25.63
CA GLY A 135 19.22 3.89 25.52
C GLY A 135 19.56 3.53 24.09
N THR A 136 20.52 2.61 23.96
CA THR A 136 20.97 2.11 22.66
C THR A 136 20.40 0.72 22.39
N CYS A 137 19.88 0.52 21.18
CA CYS A 137 19.39 -0.77 20.72
C CYS A 137 20.60 -1.65 20.37
N THR A 138 20.87 -2.69 21.16
CA THR A 138 22.04 -3.57 20.97
C THR A 138 21.68 -4.88 20.29
N ALA A 139 20.44 -5.34 20.46
CA ALA A 139 19.87 -6.49 19.79
C ALA A 139 18.35 -6.29 19.64
N PRO A 140 17.64 -7.13 18.86
CA PRO A 140 16.20 -7.00 18.68
C PRO A 140 15.49 -7.02 20.04
N ASP A 141 14.70 -5.97 20.30
CA ASP A 141 13.99 -5.75 21.58
C ASP A 141 14.90 -5.73 22.84
N VAL A 142 16.21 -5.53 22.70
CA VAL A 142 17.16 -5.45 23.82
C VAL A 142 17.85 -4.09 23.81
N CYS A 143 17.52 -3.30 24.83
CA CYS A 143 18.02 -1.94 25.00
C CYS A 143 18.97 -1.84 26.18
N THR A 144 20.14 -1.25 25.91
CA THR A 144 21.11 -0.90 26.94
C THR A 144 20.84 0.54 27.33
N CYS A 145 20.31 0.71 28.54
CA CYS A 145 19.88 2.00 29.06
C CYS A 145 21.06 2.86 29.51
N GLU A 146 20.89 4.16 29.39
CA GLU A 146 21.78 5.14 30.00
C GLU A 146 21.63 5.11 31.53
N ASP A 147 22.62 5.65 32.24
CA ASP A 147 22.59 5.73 33.70
C ASP A 147 21.33 6.51 34.15
N GLU A 148 20.72 6.10 35.28
CA GLU A 148 19.43 6.60 35.82
C GLU A 148 18.15 6.05 35.15
N TYR A 149 18.24 5.37 33.99
CA TYR A 149 17.08 4.73 33.35
C TYR A 149 17.11 3.21 33.52
N VAL A 150 15.92 2.63 33.67
CA VAL A 150 15.71 1.19 33.94
C VAL A 150 14.55 0.62 33.11
N GLY A 151 14.50 -0.72 33.05
CA GLY A 151 13.44 -1.45 32.36
C GLY A 151 13.70 -1.65 30.87
N GLN A 152 12.75 -2.28 30.18
CA GLN A 152 12.89 -2.67 28.77
C GLN A 152 12.89 -1.48 27.80
N GLN A 153 12.22 -0.39 28.18
CA GLN A 153 12.05 0.81 27.36
C GLN A 153 13.07 1.92 27.69
N CYS A 154 13.97 1.64 28.64
CA CYS A 154 14.93 2.60 29.20
C CYS A 154 14.24 3.90 29.62
N ARG A 155 13.48 3.79 30.70
CA ARG A 155 12.73 4.89 31.28
C ARG A 155 13.07 5.05 32.75
N CYS A 156 12.68 6.16 33.38
CA CYS A 156 12.87 6.36 34.81
C CYS A 156 12.30 5.22 35.64
N ASP A 157 12.89 5.00 36.81
CA ASP A 157 12.30 4.11 37.79
C ASP A 157 10.89 4.58 38.12
N GLY A 158 9.96 3.67 38.46
CA GLY A 158 8.55 4.04 38.68
C GLY A 158 8.29 5.01 39.84
N GLN A 159 9.35 5.57 40.44
CA GLN A 159 9.36 6.57 41.50
C GLN A 159 9.75 7.96 40.99
N ARG A 160 10.36 8.06 39.81
CA ARG A 160 10.82 9.30 39.19
C ARG A 160 10.25 9.45 37.79
N TYR A 161 10.23 10.68 37.30
CA TYR A 161 9.79 10.99 35.95
C TYR A 161 10.53 12.19 35.35
N GLY A 162 10.34 12.41 34.05
CA GLY A 162 10.91 13.52 33.30
C GLY A 162 12.11 13.11 32.45
N SER A 163 12.71 14.08 31.75
CA SER A 163 13.79 13.81 30.80
C SER A 163 15.00 13.15 31.43
N ASP A 164 15.31 13.43 32.71
CA ASP A 164 16.52 13.00 33.41
C ASP A 164 16.20 12.34 34.78
N CYS A 165 14.96 11.90 34.98
CA CYS A 165 14.51 11.25 36.23
C CYS A 165 14.75 12.08 37.52
N GLU A 166 14.83 13.40 37.40
CA GLU A 166 15.03 14.30 38.54
C GLU A 166 13.75 14.56 39.33
N LEU A 167 12.57 14.44 38.69
CA LEU A 167 11.29 14.75 39.31
C LEU A 167 10.75 13.52 40.04
N ASN A 168 10.34 13.69 41.30
CA ASN A 168 9.80 12.61 42.10
C ASN A 168 8.29 12.44 41.86
N CYS A 169 7.82 11.21 41.81
CA CYS A 169 6.41 10.91 41.62
C CYS A 169 5.64 11.01 42.94
N ASP A 170 4.57 11.79 42.94
CA ASP A 170 3.70 12.02 44.12
C ASP A 170 2.61 10.94 44.29
N CYS A 171 2.83 9.75 43.71
CA CYS A 171 1.86 8.66 43.73
C CYS A 171 1.79 8.02 45.13
N GLN A 172 0.57 7.89 45.68
CA GLN A 172 0.34 7.29 46.99
C GLN A 172 -0.02 5.80 46.89
N ASN A 173 -0.05 5.11 48.03
CA ASN A 173 -0.49 3.70 48.16
C ASN A 173 0.28 2.71 47.26
N GLY A 174 1.57 2.98 47.01
CA GLY A 174 2.42 2.12 46.17
C GLY A 174 2.16 2.24 44.67
N GLY A 175 1.49 3.30 44.22
CA GLY A 175 1.39 3.63 42.79
C GLY A 175 2.74 4.02 42.20
N THR A 176 2.93 3.75 40.92
CA THR A 176 4.15 4.11 40.17
C THR A 176 3.80 5.05 39.03
N CYS A 177 4.69 5.95 38.65
CA CYS A 177 4.48 6.83 37.50
C CYS A 177 5.00 6.23 36.19
N GLY A 178 4.61 6.83 35.06
CA GLY A 178 4.94 6.34 33.73
C GLY A 178 6.37 6.54 33.29
N GLY A 179 7.18 7.28 34.04
CA GLY A 179 8.59 7.58 33.83
C GLY A 179 8.85 8.75 32.87
N ASP A 180 8.00 8.97 31.87
CA ASP A 180 8.06 10.15 31.00
C ASP A 180 7.15 11.27 31.55
N ASP A 181 6.10 10.86 32.25
CA ASP A 181 5.03 11.69 32.75
C ASP A 181 4.71 11.42 34.23
N SER A 182 4.07 12.40 34.87
CA SER A 182 3.64 12.31 36.27
C SER A 182 2.36 11.48 36.48
N GLN A 183 1.89 10.77 35.45
CA GLN A 183 0.67 9.98 35.53
C GLN A 183 0.88 8.74 36.40
N CYS A 184 0.08 8.60 37.46
CA CYS A 184 0.15 7.46 38.36
C CYS A 184 -0.60 6.23 37.82
N PHE A 185 0.08 5.10 37.86
CA PHE A 185 -0.43 3.75 37.70
C PHE A 185 -0.68 3.15 39.07
N CYS A 186 -1.95 3.07 39.44
CA CYS A 186 -2.38 2.59 40.74
C CYS A 186 -2.52 1.06 40.77
N PRO A 187 -2.17 0.39 41.88
CA PRO A 187 -2.45 -1.03 42.06
C PRO A 187 -3.97 -1.29 42.15
N PRO A 188 -4.43 -2.54 41.92
CA PRO A 188 -5.85 -2.87 41.96
C PRO A 188 -6.51 -2.44 43.28
N GLY A 189 -7.64 -1.71 43.18
CA GLY A 189 -8.38 -1.18 44.33
C GLY A 189 -8.12 0.29 44.65
N TYR A 190 -7.22 0.95 43.92
CA TYR A 190 -6.94 2.38 44.02
C TYR A 190 -7.17 3.06 42.66
N SER A 191 -7.71 4.29 42.67
CA SER A 191 -8.02 5.09 41.47
C SER A 191 -7.55 6.52 41.65
#